data_AF-A0A8J7QJC1-F1
#
_entry.id   AF-A0A8J7QJC1-F1
#
_cell.length_a   1.000
_cell.length_b   1.000
_cell.length_c   1.000
_cell.angle_alpha   90.00
_cell.angle_beta   90.00
_cell.angle_gamma   90.00
#
_symmetry.space_group_name_H-M   'P 1'
#
loop_
_entity.id
_entity.type
_entity.pdbx_description
1 polymer ?
#
loop_
_entity_poly.entity_id
_entity_poly.type
_entity_poly.pdbx_seq_one_letter_code
_entity_poly.pdbx_strand_id
1 'polypeptide(L)'
;MTNIDSVDAPAPAKEEKVEPKLISIDFLDGDDDTDVPQDRKQWVNLPRDAKWVDGTNIPNIDRLTEKPRVKVRFDEKGSHPFKVKYDPGGSNLIYTGGEQGRNPLFKYEETQKNYTTDGDGTKIIPTDWFINVCGMNVWRLEAEDDKGNKAQSHNLIGWRMIYLVEAVMTGVTANAAASLATLTGEYAKHGIHIDVLPRVNMTHMENIGANDSGTFISNTRTAYNGSQGPGKEPYTVVVGYTDHLAVRDDADQFVEPGVAAGPGTAKFTVQITDGSGNDKFLWNNIVTGEDWYVSCTFLPDPPPPPPAPVAPHSGITGFLLGLIGMNNPPPAPPAPPAPVAVNIPKADCVGKPKWAVLPDALNAVEIDLSGLPAATGTLTLTVNTVNRMRAGLSFGGGNLICVCTKAWWQVSSEADQNQVMIHELGHKIYMVVDGSGKQPDAVATQYDGKGHVGSHCYFPLGVLPSYGGVGGSGCVMFGATNGVSAFCVNCDPAVKKMDISDGWARL
;
A
#
# COMPACT_ATOMS: atom_id res chain seq x y z
N MET A 1 56.09 75.78 63.02
CA MET A 1 56.35 74.47 62.41
C MET A 1 55.19 73.56 62.81
N THR A 2 54.23 73.38 61.92
CA THR A 2 53.08 72.49 62.12
C THR A 2 53.06 71.57 60.92
N ASN A 3 53.27 70.28 61.17
CA ASN A 3 53.24 69.22 60.16
C ASN A 3 51.81 69.08 59.61
N ILE A 4 51.70 69.09 58.29
CA ILE A 4 50.50 68.69 57.57
C ILE A 4 50.69 67.22 57.24
N ASP A 5 49.95 66.36 57.95
CA ASP A 5 49.88 64.93 57.66
C ASP A 5 49.23 64.72 56.29
N SER A 6 49.92 63.99 55.42
CA SER A 6 49.40 63.54 54.14
C SER A 6 48.32 62.50 54.36
N VAL A 7 47.10 62.81 53.91
CA VAL A 7 45.99 61.85 53.91
C VAL A 7 46.24 60.88 52.75
N ASP A 8 46.56 59.63 53.07
CA ASP A 8 46.68 58.55 52.11
C ASP A 8 45.34 58.35 51.38
N ALA A 9 45.39 58.42 50.05
CA ALA A 9 44.25 58.10 49.20
C ALA A 9 43.89 56.61 49.37
N PRO A 10 42.59 56.26 49.50
CA PRO A 10 42.18 54.86 49.61
C PRO A 10 42.57 54.10 48.34
N ALA A 11 43.18 52.93 48.52
CA ALA A 11 43.51 52.03 47.42
C ALA A 11 42.26 51.74 46.57
N PRO A 12 42.36 51.71 45.24
CA PRO A 12 41.24 51.36 44.38
C PRO A 12 40.72 49.98 44.77
N ALA A 13 39.40 49.87 44.95
CA ALA A 13 38.74 48.61 45.20
C ALA A 13 39.19 47.60 44.12
N LYS A 14 39.67 46.43 44.53
CA LYS A 14 39.93 45.33 43.61
C LYS A 14 38.62 45.03 42.89
N GLU A 15 38.57 45.29 41.58
CA GLU A 15 37.50 44.78 40.73
C GLU A 15 37.43 43.27 40.94
N GLU A 16 36.33 42.82 41.52
CA GLU A 16 36.02 41.40 41.64
C GLU A 16 35.80 40.91 40.20
N LYS A 17 36.75 40.12 39.70
CA LYS A 17 36.70 39.61 38.34
C LYS A 17 35.54 38.62 38.27
N VAL A 18 34.40 39.07 37.73
CA VAL A 18 33.23 38.23 37.50
C VAL A 18 33.67 37.05 36.65
N GLU A 19 33.54 35.84 37.19
CA GLU A 19 33.89 34.63 36.45
C GLU A 19 32.77 34.35 35.42
N PRO A 20 33.12 34.15 34.14
CA PRO A 20 32.15 33.89 33.09
C PRO A 20 31.41 32.58 33.37
N LYS A 21 30.10 32.58 33.19
CA LYS A 21 29.21 31.45 33.46
C LYS A 21 28.40 31.09 32.23
N LEU A 22 28.31 29.79 31.95
CA LEU A 22 27.36 29.27 30.96
C LEU A 22 25.91 29.58 31.40
N ILE A 23 25.19 30.33 30.55
CA ILE A 23 23.79 30.71 30.84
C ILE A 23 22.78 29.89 30.05
N SER A 24 23.09 29.50 28.81
CA SER A 24 22.13 28.79 27.96
C SER A 24 22.82 27.97 26.88
N ILE A 25 22.18 26.85 26.54
CA ILE A 25 22.32 26.16 25.26
C ILE A 25 20.92 25.90 24.73
N ASP A 26 20.65 26.25 23.48
CA ASP A 26 19.39 25.89 22.83
C ASP A 26 19.54 25.72 21.32
N PHE A 27 18.49 25.18 20.70
CA PHE A 27 18.34 25.15 19.26
C PHE A 27 17.87 26.52 18.75
N LEU A 28 18.35 26.93 17.58
CA LEU A 28 17.92 28.18 16.94
C LEU A 28 16.55 28.03 16.25
N ASP A 29 15.74 29.08 16.25
CA ASP A 29 14.37 29.09 15.72
C ASP A 29 14.12 30.22 14.71
N GLY A 30 14.85 30.22 13.59
CA GLY A 30 14.58 31.04 12.41
C GLY A 30 15.62 32.13 12.14
N ASP A 31 16.35 32.56 13.17
CA ASP A 31 17.48 33.47 13.07
C ASP A 31 18.60 33.07 14.05
N ASP A 32 19.63 33.91 14.16
CA ASP A 32 20.84 33.62 14.91
C ASP A 32 20.76 34.00 16.39
N ASP A 33 19.67 34.64 16.82
CA ASP A 33 19.50 35.17 18.18
C ASP A 33 18.28 34.61 18.91
N THR A 34 17.38 33.95 18.19
CA THR A 34 16.14 33.37 18.70
C THR A 34 16.34 31.90 19.03
N ASP A 35 16.18 31.57 20.30
CA ASP A 35 16.11 30.19 20.78
C ASP A 35 14.70 29.62 20.59
N VAL A 36 14.61 28.30 20.53
CA VAL A 36 13.35 27.59 20.56
C VAL A 36 12.59 27.93 21.86
N PRO A 37 11.33 28.42 21.81
CA PRO A 37 10.63 28.91 22.99
C PRO A 37 9.96 27.82 23.85
N GLN A 38 9.88 26.59 23.32
CA GLN A 38 9.22 25.42 23.92
C GLN A 38 9.56 24.18 23.08
N ASP A 39 9.18 22.98 23.50
CA ASP A 39 9.36 21.77 22.69
C ASP A 39 8.79 21.92 21.26
N ARG A 40 9.57 21.53 20.25
CA ARG A 40 9.23 21.72 18.83
C ARG A 40 9.38 20.44 18.02
N LYS A 41 8.62 20.35 16.94
CA LYS A 41 8.85 19.37 15.87
C LYS A 41 10.09 19.75 15.07
N GLN A 42 10.86 18.75 14.67
CA GLN A 42 11.97 18.84 13.74
C GLN A 42 11.67 17.93 12.55
N TRP A 43 11.61 18.50 11.34
CA TRP A 43 11.28 17.80 10.11
C TRP A 43 12.53 17.16 9.50
N VAL A 44 12.83 15.93 9.91
CA VAL A 44 14.12 15.28 9.66
C VAL A 44 14.33 14.81 8.22
N ASN A 45 13.25 14.61 7.45
CA ASN A 45 13.34 14.18 6.05
C ASN A 45 13.38 15.33 5.05
N LEU A 46 13.09 16.56 5.47
CA LEU A 46 13.04 17.71 4.56
C LEU A 46 14.39 18.43 4.52
N PRO A 47 14.93 18.74 3.32
CA PRO A 47 16.18 19.46 3.20
C PRO A 47 16.00 20.92 3.65
N ARG A 48 17.11 21.58 4.00
CA ARG A 48 17.13 22.98 4.44
C ARG A 48 16.88 23.93 3.26
N ASP A 49 15.62 24.10 2.90
CA ASP A 49 15.17 24.93 1.77
C ASP A 49 13.90 25.71 2.17
N ALA A 50 13.88 27.01 1.87
CA ALA A 50 12.77 27.90 2.21
C ALA A 50 11.45 27.49 1.55
N LYS A 51 11.44 26.72 0.45
CA LYS A 51 10.21 26.26 -0.21
C LYS A 51 9.31 25.37 0.67
N TRP A 52 9.89 24.79 1.73
CA TRP A 52 9.15 23.96 2.68
C TRP A 52 8.49 24.78 3.79
N VAL A 53 8.94 26.02 4.01
CA VAL A 53 8.40 26.89 5.05
C VAL A 53 7.00 27.34 4.65
N ASP A 54 6.00 27.00 5.46
CA ASP A 54 4.58 27.32 5.24
C ASP A 54 4.01 28.25 6.33
N GLY A 55 4.84 28.64 7.31
CA GLY A 55 4.44 29.50 8.43
C GLY A 55 3.51 28.85 9.45
N THR A 56 3.11 27.59 9.23
CA THR A 56 2.11 26.89 10.05
C THR A 56 2.69 25.61 10.63
N ASN A 57 2.92 24.58 9.81
CA ASN A 57 3.56 23.33 10.23
C ASN A 57 5.09 23.50 10.31
N ILE A 58 5.63 24.32 9.41
CA ILE A 58 7.05 24.61 9.24
C ILE A 58 7.18 26.13 9.37
N PRO A 59 7.35 26.65 10.61
CA PRO A 59 7.36 28.09 10.85
C PRO A 59 8.61 28.78 10.26
N ASN A 60 9.73 28.07 10.17
CA ASN A 60 10.99 28.59 9.65
C ASN A 60 11.94 27.46 9.21
N ILE A 61 13.06 27.85 8.60
CA ILE A 61 14.05 26.96 8.00
C ILE A 61 14.85 26.13 9.03
N ASP A 62 14.92 26.55 10.30
CA ASP A 62 15.63 25.82 11.35
C ASP A 62 14.88 24.59 11.85
N ARG A 63 13.59 24.47 11.52
CA ARG A 63 12.78 23.28 11.80
C ARG A 63 12.96 22.17 10.77
N LEU A 64 13.84 22.35 9.78
CA LEU A 64 14.11 21.40 8.71
C LEU A 64 15.43 20.65 8.95
N THR A 65 15.56 19.48 8.33
CA THR A 65 16.69 18.55 8.40
C THR A 65 16.86 17.84 9.73
N GLU A 66 17.70 16.80 9.69
CA GLU A 66 18.24 16.07 10.82
C GLU A 66 19.40 16.81 11.52
N LYS A 67 19.81 17.99 11.04
CA LYS A 67 20.97 18.77 11.54
C LYS A 67 20.53 20.11 12.12
N PRO A 68 19.96 20.14 13.33
CA PRO A 68 19.50 21.37 13.94
C PRO A 68 20.69 22.28 14.29
N ARG A 69 20.50 23.60 14.12
CA ARG A 69 21.48 24.60 14.55
C ARG A 69 21.37 24.83 16.06
N VAL A 70 22.51 25.03 16.70
CA VAL A 70 22.61 25.19 18.15
C VAL A 70 23.30 26.51 18.48
N LYS A 71 22.83 27.21 19.53
CA LYS A 71 23.50 28.38 20.10
C LYS A 71 23.80 28.17 21.58
N VAL A 72 24.98 28.60 21.98
CA VAL A 72 25.45 28.63 23.37
C VAL A 72 25.78 30.07 23.75
N ARG A 73 25.45 30.47 24.99
CA ARG A 73 25.73 31.81 25.51
C ARG A 73 26.32 31.74 26.92
N PHE A 74 27.27 32.64 27.17
CA PHE A 74 27.79 32.97 28.49
C PHE A 74 27.28 34.36 28.91
N ASP A 75 27.27 34.64 30.21
CA ASP A 75 26.89 35.96 30.76
C ASP A 75 27.92 37.05 30.48
N GLU A 76 29.18 36.67 30.26
CA GLU A 76 30.29 37.58 30.01
C GLU A 76 30.90 37.38 28.62
N LYS A 77 31.34 38.50 28.01
CA LYS A 77 32.08 38.46 26.76
C LYS A 77 33.41 37.73 26.91
N GLY A 78 33.90 37.16 25.82
CA GLY A 78 35.19 36.47 25.78
C GLY A 78 35.08 35.04 25.25
N SER A 79 36.24 34.40 25.16
CA SER A 79 36.39 33.05 24.62
C SER A 79 36.46 32.05 25.77
N HIS A 80 35.37 31.32 25.96
CA HIS A 80 35.14 30.43 27.11
C HIS A 80 34.96 28.99 26.63
N PRO A 81 35.69 28.02 27.21
CA PRO A 81 35.58 26.62 26.82
C PRO A 81 34.31 25.98 27.41
N PHE A 82 33.68 25.11 26.63
CA PHE A 82 32.54 24.32 27.08
C PHE A 82 32.46 22.99 26.31
N LYS A 83 31.74 22.04 26.88
CA LYS A 83 31.45 20.73 26.26
C LYS A 83 29.96 20.56 26.07
N VAL A 84 29.56 19.93 24.97
CA VAL A 84 28.15 19.68 24.61
C VAL A 84 27.97 18.20 24.28
N LYS A 85 26.83 17.64 24.68
CA LYS A 85 26.37 16.29 24.32
C LYS A 85 24.85 16.28 24.12
N TYR A 86 24.34 15.29 23.39
CA TYR A 86 22.92 14.96 23.48
C TYR A 86 22.61 14.25 24.81
N ASP A 87 21.42 14.51 25.33
CA ASP A 87 20.73 13.78 26.38
C ASP A 87 19.42 13.23 25.77
N PRO A 88 19.47 12.07 25.08
CA PRO A 88 18.33 11.52 24.35
C PRO A 88 17.18 11.14 25.28
N GLY A 89 15.94 11.32 24.81
CA GLY A 89 14.76 10.90 25.56
C GLY A 89 14.77 9.39 25.87
N GLY A 90 14.44 9.01 27.10
CA GLY A 90 14.46 7.61 27.55
C GLY A 90 13.47 6.68 26.85
N SER A 91 12.48 7.23 26.14
CA SER A 91 11.52 6.48 25.32
C SER A 91 11.90 6.42 23.83
N ASN A 92 13.09 6.92 23.45
CA ASN A 92 13.53 6.88 22.08
C ASN A 92 13.67 5.43 21.59
N LEU A 93 13.20 5.17 20.38
CA LEU A 93 13.48 3.91 19.71
C LEU A 93 14.95 3.88 19.28
N ILE A 94 15.61 2.79 19.63
CA ILE A 94 17.03 2.56 19.37
C ILE A 94 17.17 1.73 18.09
N TYR A 95 18.02 2.20 17.18
CA TYR A 95 18.44 1.40 16.05
C TYR A 95 19.51 0.39 16.48
N THR A 96 19.43 -0.84 15.99
CA THR A 96 20.46 -1.85 16.24
C THR A 96 21.77 -1.48 15.53
N GLY A 97 22.89 -2.07 15.96
CA GLY A 97 24.17 -1.85 15.28
C GLY A 97 24.14 -2.29 13.80
N GLY A 98 23.32 -3.30 13.47
CA GLY A 98 23.07 -3.73 12.10
C GLY A 98 22.34 -2.66 11.29
N GLU A 99 21.25 -2.10 11.83
CA GLU A 99 20.51 -0.98 11.23
C GLU A 99 21.44 0.21 10.99
N GLN A 100 22.16 0.65 12.03
CA GLN A 100 23.09 1.77 11.95
C GLN A 100 24.23 1.55 10.93
N GLY A 101 24.65 0.30 10.73
CA GLY A 101 25.64 -0.06 9.71
C GLY A 101 25.11 0.06 8.28
N ARG A 102 23.80 -0.12 8.09
CA ARG A 102 23.13 -0.07 6.77
C ARG A 102 22.73 1.34 6.34
N ASN A 103 22.39 2.21 7.29
CA ASN A 103 21.97 3.57 7.01
C ASN A 103 22.57 4.59 8.00
N PRO A 104 23.39 5.57 7.56
CA PRO A 104 23.95 6.58 8.45
C PRO A 104 22.89 7.47 9.12
N LEU A 105 21.70 7.62 8.53
CA LEU A 105 20.59 8.39 9.10
C LEU A 105 19.90 7.70 10.29
N PHE A 106 20.28 6.45 10.58
CA PHE A 106 19.87 5.73 11.79
C PHE A 106 20.78 6.03 13.00
N LYS A 107 21.78 6.91 12.81
CA LYS A 107 22.68 7.37 13.87
C LYS A 107 22.32 8.80 14.31
N TYR A 108 22.82 9.16 15.48
CA TYR A 108 22.86 10.53 15.97
C TYR A 108 24.27 10.84 16.46
N GLU A 109 24.55 12.09 16.81
CA GLU A 109 25.83 12.46 17.41
C GLU A 109 25.93 11.96 18.86
N GLU A 110 26.57 10.81 19.05
CA GLU A 110 26.76 10.19 20.37
C GLU A 110 27.91 10.82 21.18
N THR A 111 28.83 11.51 20.51
CA THR A 111 30.08 11.96 21.13
C THR A 111 29.90 13.31 21.79
N GLN A 112 30.40 13.44 23.02
CA GLN A 112 30.57 14.76 23.65
C GLN A 112 31.66 15.54 22.90
N LYS A 113 31.33 16.75 22.46
CA LYS A 113 32.24 17.63 21.72
C LYS A 113 32.62 18.85 22.55
N ASN A 114 33.84 19.33 22.35
CA ASN A 114 34.37 20.51 23.01
C ASN A 114 34.37 21.69 22.03
N TYR A 115 34.02 22.87 22.54
CA TYR A 115 33.96 24.11 21.78
C TYR A 115 34.51 25.26 22.63
N THR A 116 34.61 26.43 22.00
CA THR A 116 34.93 27.69 22.66
C THR A 116 34.07 28.79 22.06
N THR A 117 33.57 29.70 22.89
CA THR A 117 32.80 30.85 22.41
C THR A 117 33.66 31.81 21.60
N ASP A 118 32.99 32.53 20.71
CA ASP A 118 33.54 33.67 20.01
C ASP A 118 33.66 34.86 20.99
N GLY A 119 34.31 35.95 20.58
CA GLY A 119 34.69 37.04 21.49
C GLY A 119 33.52 37.78 22.17
N ASP A 120 32.29 37.60 21.68
CA ASP A 120 31.08 38.16 22.28
C ASP A 120 30.47 37.29 23.39
N GLY A 121 31.09 36.14 23.72
CA GLY A 121 30.58 35.21 24.73
C GLY A 121 29.56 34.21 24.19
N THR A 122 29.37 34.11 22.87
CA THR A 122 28.42 33.19 22.25
C THR A 122 29.07 32.22 21.27
N LYS A 123 28.38 31.13 20.93
CA LYS A 123 28.79 30.23 19.83
C LYS A 123 27.58 29.70 19.10
N ILE A 124 27.58 29.82 17.77
CA ILE A 124 26.64 29.13 16.89
C ILE A 124 27.33 27.92 16.27
N ILE A 125 26.69 26.76 16.38
CA ILE A 125 27.18 25.48 15.85
C ILE A 125 26.19 25.04 14.76
N PRO A 126 26.53 25.23 13.47
CA PRO A 126 25.54 25.14 12.40
C PRO A 126 25.21 23.70 11.97
N THR A 127 26.18 22.77 11.97
CA THR A 127 25.98 21.43 11.36
C THR A 127 26.67 20.28 12.09
N ASP A 128 27.36 20.54 13.21
CA ASP A 128 28.13 19.49 13.91
C ASP A 128 27.24 18.53 14.71
N TRP A 129 25.99 18.93 14.95
CA TRP A 129 24.99 18.14 15.68
C TRP A 129 23.95 17.60 14.71
N PHE A 130 23.66 16.31 14.85
CA PHE A 130 22.67 15.61 14.02
C PHE A 130 21.91 14.58 14.84
N ILE A 131 20.64 14.38 14.49
CA ILE A 131 19.72 13.41 15.10
C ILE A 131 19.36 12.33 14.08
N ASN A 132 18.85 11.19 14.53
CA ASN A 132 18.37 10.17 13.62
C ASN A 132 16.99 10.50 13.05
N VAL A 133 16.61 9.86 11.94
CA VAL A 133 15.35 10.11 11.23
C VAL A 133 14.13 9.43 11.86
N CYS A 134 14.26 8.79 13.02
CA CYS A 134 13.14 8.09 13.65
C CYS A 134 12.05 9.07 14.10
N GLY A 135 10.81 8.78 13.71
CA GLY A 135 9.65 9.52 14.15
C GLY A 135 9.50 9.46 15.68
N MET A 136 9.12 10.60 16.26
CA MET A 136 8.85 10.83 17.68
C MET A 136 10.02 10.64 18.64
N ASN A 137 11.24 10.38 18.17
CA ASN A 137 12.41 10.45 19.03
C ASN A 137 12.61 11.89 19.53
N VAL A 138 12.93 12.02 20.81
CA VAL A 138 13.08 13.28 21.54
C VAL A 138 14.57 13.54 21.78
N TRP A 139 15.01 14.77 21.50
CA TRP A 139 16.41 15.17 21.55
C TRP A 139 16.56 16.45 22.35
N ARG A 140 17.46 16.42 23.34
CA ARG A 140 17.85 17.56 24.16
C ARG A 140 19.36 17.66 24.21
N LEU A 141 19.90 18.87 24.25
CA LEU A 141 21.32 19.11 24.44
C LEU A 141 21.61 19.45 25.90
N GLU A 142 22.75 18.98 26.40
CA GLU A 142 23.36 19.41 27.65
C GLU A 142 24.71 20.05 27.34
N ALA A 143 24.92 21.26 27.84
CA ALA A 143 26.22 21.93 27.84
C ALA A 143 26.76 22.04 29.27
N GLU A 144 28.08 21.95 29.41
CA GLU A 144 28.79 22.12 30.68
C GLU A 144 30.06 22.96 30.43
N ASP A 145 30.30 23.98 31.27
CA ASP A 145 31.54 24.77 31.22
C ASP A 145 32.69 24.15 32.02
N ASP A 146 33.86 24.80 32.03
CA ASP A 146 35.05 24.33 32.77
C ASP A 146 34.92 24.42 34.29
N LYS A 147 33.89 25.11 34.80
CA LYS A 147 33.54 25.21 36.22
C LYS A 147 32.46 24.23 36.64
N GLY A 148 31.89 23.48 35.69
CA GLY A 148 30.83 22.52 35.93
C GLY A 148 29.42 23.12 35.97
N ASN A 149 29.24 24.39 35.57
CA ASN A 149 27.88 24.92 35.36
C ASN A 149 27.27 24.23 34.15
N LYS A 150 25.97 23.91 34.24
CA LYS A 150 25.24 23.20 33.20
C LYS A 150 24.05 23.99 32.69
N ALA A 151 23.78 23.85 31.41
CA ALA A 151 22.56 24.32 30.77
C ALA A 151 21.97 23.20 29.90
N GLN A 152 20.65 23.25 29.70
CA GLN A 152 19.93 22.30 28.87
C GLN A 152 19.03 23.04 27.88
N SER A 153 18.88 22.48 26.69
CA SER A 153 17.97 23.00 25.67
C SER A 153 16.52 22.57 25.93
N HIS A 154 15.60 23.15 25.17
CA HIS A 154 14.29 22.55 24.96
C HIS A 154 14.39 21.25 24.14
N ASN A 155 13.29 20.50 24.05
CA ASN A 155 13.27 19.28 23.26
C ASN A 155 12.98 19.54 21.77
N LEU A 156 13.68 18.81 20.91
CA LEU A 156 13.23 18.57 19.54
C LEU A 156 12.63 17.18 19.43
N ILE A 157 11.49 17.09 18.78
CA ILE A 157 10.80 15.84 18.50
C ILE A 157 10.93 15.58 16.99
N GLY A 158 11.50 14.44 16.61
CA GLY A 158 11.65 14.05 15.21
C GLY A 158 10.30 13.80 14.53
N TRP A 159 10.05 14.45 13.40
CA TRP A 159 8.87 14.25 12.57
C TRP A 159 9.26 14.17 11.10
N ARG A 160 8.44 13.47 10.32
CA ARG A 160 8.61 13.33 8.88
C ARG A 160 7.39 13.88 8.14
N MET A 161 7.61 14.57 7.04
CA MET A 161 6.57 15.19 6.22
C MET A 161 6.32 14.39 4.95
N ILE A 162 5.05 14.13 4.65
CA ILE A 162 4.58 13.62 3.35
C ILE A 162 3.49 14.57 2.87
N TYR A 163 3.55 14.96 1.60
CA TYR A 163 2.46 15.67 0.93
C TYR A 163 1.60 14.67 0.16
N LEU A 164 0.29 14.81 0.20
CA LEU A 164 -0.62 13.88 -0.46
C LEU A 164 -1.54 14.61 -1.43
N VAL A 165 -1.58 14.15 -2.69
CA VAL A 165 -2.53 14.62 -3.70
C VAL A 165 -3.51 13.52 -4.02
N GLU A 166 -4.80 13.78 -3.90
CA GLU A 166 -5.84 12.90 -4.41
C GLU A 166 -6.14 13.23 -5.87
N ALA A 167 -6.01 12.24 -6.76
CA ALA A 167 -6.43 12.31 -8.15
C ALA A 167 -7.67 11.43 -8.33
N VAL A 168 -8.85 12.06 -8.37
CA VAL A 168 -10.13 11.35 -8.41
C VAL A 168 -10.67 11.29 -9.83
N MET A 169 -11.09 10.11 -10.29
CA MET A 169 -11.73 10.00 -11.59
C MET A 169 -13.01 10.82 -11.66
N THR A 170 -13.21 11.48 -12.81
CA THR A 170 -14.44 12.21 -13.09
C THR A 170 -15.64 11.25 -12.96
N GLY A 171 -16.70 11.66 -12.26
CA GLY A 171 -17.88 10.81 -12.02
C GLY A 171 -17.77 9.83 -10.86
N VAL A 172 -16.58 9.65 -10.27
CA VAL A 172 -16.33 8.73 -9.14
C VAL A 172 -16.31 9.46 -7.79
N THR A 173 -16.33 10.80 -7.78
CA THR A 173 -16.17 11.64 -6.57
C THR A 173 -17.14 11.30 -5.44
N ALA A 174 -18.40 10.93 -5.75
CA ALA A 174 -19.39 10.58 -4.73
C ALA A 174 -19.05 9.30 -3.96
N ASN A 175 -18.20 8.43 -4.54
CA ASN A 175 -17.77 7.17 -3.94
C ASN A 175 -16.35 7.24 -3.40
N ALA A 176 -15.58 8.29 -3.69
CA ALA A 176 -14.26 8.47 -3.08
C ALA A 176 -14.42 8.90 -1.62
N ALA A 177 -13.48 8.50 -0.75
CA ALA A 177 -13.44 8.92 0.65
C ALA A 177 -13.65 10.45 0.78
N ALA A 178 -14.58 10.88 1.62
CA ALA A 178 -14.83 12.28 1.88
C ALA A 178 -13.85 12.84 2.93
N SER A 179 -13.30 11.96 3.77
CA SER A 179 -12.29 12.27 4.78
C SER A 179 -11.10 11.32 4.73
N LEU A 180 -9.91 11.90 4.96
CA LEU A 180 -8.65 11.17 5.15
C LEU A 180 -8.19 11.15 6.61
N ALA A 181 -9.07 11.50 7.57
CA ALA A 181 -8.69 11.64 8.98
C ALA A 181 -8.15 10.32 9.59
N THR A 182 -8.68 9.17 9.17
CA THR A 182 -8.18 7.87 9.63
C THR A 182 -6.77 7.60 9.10
N LEU A 183 -6.52 7.88 7.82
CA LEU A 183 -5.21 7.80 7.20
C LEU A 183 -4.20 8.71 7.91
N THR A 184 -4.48 10.02 7.97
CA THR A 184 -3.54 10.99 8.54
C THR A 184 -3.33 10.77 10.04
N GLY A 185 -4.39 10.40 10.76
CA GLY A 185 -4.34 10.07 12.17
C GLY A 185 -3.52 8.83 12.49
N GLU A 186 -3.55 7.80 11.65
CA GLU A 186 -2.72 6.61 11.85
C GLU A 186 -1.24 6.94 11.67
N TYR A 187 -0.84 7.62 10.60
CA TYR A 187 0.56 7.99 10.36
C TYR A 187 1.10 8.98 11.39
N ALA A 188 0.26 9.86 11.93
CA ALA A 188 0.65 10.80 12.98
C ALA A 188 1.12 10.11 14.27
N LYS A 189 0.58 8.92 14.60
CA LYS A 189 1.04 8.10 15.76
C LYS A 189 2.48 7.62 15.62
N HIS A 190 3.03 7.70 14.41
CA HIS A 190 4.37 7.23 14.06
C HIS A 190 5.31 8.40 13.73
N GLY A 191 4.93 9.64 14.04
CA GLY A 191 5.73 10.82 13.72
C GLY A 191 5.82 11.10 12.22
N ILE A 192 4.78 10.75 11.46
CA ILE A 192 4.63 11.13 10.05
C ILE A 192 3.42 12.06 9.94
N HIS A 193 3.64 13.29 9.51
CA HIS A 193 2.57 14.21 9.15
C HIS A 193 2.27 14.08 7.66
N ILE A 194 0.99 13.93 7.34
CA ILE A 194 0.51 13.94 5.96
C ILE A 194 -0.21 15.27 5.74
N ASP A 195 0.39 16.14 4.94
CA ASP A 195 -0.23 17.39 4.49
C ASP A 195 -1.03 17.12 3.21
N VAL A 196 -2.36 17.17 3.31
CA VAL A 196 -3.26 16.84 2.21
C VAL A 196 -3.45 18.08 1.34
N LEU A 197 -2.93 18.02 0.12
CA LEU A 197 -3.04 19.07 -0.88
C LEU A 197 -4.42 19.05 -1.56
N PRO A 198 -4.84 20.14 -2.23
CA PRO A 198 -6.12 20.19 -2.92
C PRO A 198 -6.27 19.05 -3.93
N ARG A 199 -7.41 18.34 -3.83
CA ARG A 199 -7.82 17.26 -4.73
C ARG A 199 -7.91 17.74 -6.18
N VAL A 200 -7.52 16.89 -7.11
CA VAL A 200 -7.62 17.10 -8.55
C VAL A 200 -8.45 16.00 -9.21
N ASN A 201 -8.98 16.29 -10.40
CA ASN A 201 -9.71 15.30 -11.19
C ASN A 201 -8.81 14.68 -12.26
N MET A 202 -9.05 13.41 -12.57
CA MET A 202 -8.42 12.69 -13.68
C MET A 202 -9.47 12.07 -14.61
N THR A 203 -9.02 11.66 -15.79
CA THR A 203 -9.82 10.91 -16.77
C THR A 203 -10.35 9.62 -16.14
N HIS A 204 -11.64 9.36 -16.32
CA HIS A 204 -12.33 8.18 -15.80
C HIS A 204 -11.94 6.90 -16.56
N MET A 205 -11.74 5.82 -15.81
CA MET A 205 -11.56 4.45 -16.28
C MET A 205 -12.41 3.54 -15.39
N GLU A 206 -13.34 2.78 -15.97
CA GLU A 206 -14.26 1.92 -15.20
C GLU A 206 -13.56 0.73 -14.54
N ASN A 207 -12.43 0.30 -15.11
CA ASN A 207 -11.60 -0.75 -14.57
C ASN A 207 -10.13 -0.55 -14.94
N ILE A 208 -9.23 -0.92 -14.04
CA ILE A 208 -7.80 -1.09 -14.33
C ILE A 208 -7.51 -2.60 -14.36
N GLY A 209 -7.35 -3.15 -15.55
CA GLY A 209 -6.99 -4.55 -15.77
C GLY A 209 -5.49 -4.81 -15.79
N ALA A 210 -5.10 -6.01 -16.22
CA ALA A 210 -3.70 -6.44 -16.28
C ALA A 210 -2.84 -5.56 -17.20
N ASN A 211 -3.44 -4.93 -18.23
CA ASN A 211 -2.74 -4.17 -19.26
C ASN A 211 -2.97 -2.66 -19.18
N ASP A 212 -3.79 -2.17 -18.23
CA ASP A 212 -4.23 -0.78 -18.18
C ASP A 212 -3.37 0.12 -17.28
N SER A 213 -2.40 -0.47 -16.57
CA SER A 213 -1.55 0.24 -15.61
C SER A 213 -0.85 1.45 -16.23
N GLY A 214 -0.37 1.34 -17.48
CA GLY A 214 0.28 2.45 -18.18
C GLY A 214 -0.66 3.64 -18.42
N THR A 215 -1.89 3.36 -18.87
CA THR A 215 -2.92 4.38 -19.10
C THR A 215 -3.35 5.05 -17.79
N PHE A 216 -3.57 4.27 -16.73
CA PHE A 216 -3.89 4.80 -15.40
C PHE A 216 -2.79 5.73 -14.89
N ILE A 217 -1.53 5.28 -14.94
CA ILE A 217 -0.37 6.07 -14.53
C ILE A 217 -0.30 7.38 -15.33
N SER A 218 -0.50 7.33 -16.65
CA SER A 218 -0.48 8.51 -17.53
C SER A 218 -1.59 9.52 -17.20
N ASN A 219 -2.82 9.03 -16.99
CA ASN A 219 -3.96 9.87 -16.63
C ASN A 219 -3.76 10.53 -15.26
N THR A 220 -3.35 9.76 -14.26
CA THR A 220 -3.06 10.28 -12.92
C THR A 220 -1.93 11.31 -12.96
N ARG A 221 -0.90 11.07 -13.76
CA ARG A 221 0.21 12.01 -13.92
C ARG A 221 -0.22 13.32 -14.56
N THR A 222 -1.08 13.26 -15.56
CA THR A 222 -1.63 14.47 -16.19
C THR A 222 -2.34 15.33 -15.16
N ALA A 223 -3.18 14.73 -14.29
CA ALA A 223 -3.84 15.43 -13.20
C ALA A 223 -2.84 15.97 -12.16
N TYR A 224 -1.88 15.15 -11.74
CA TYR A 224 -0.84 15.52 -10.78
C TYR A 224 0.01 16.72 -11.27
N ASN A 225 0.37 16.76 -12.56
CA ASN A 225 1.17 17.84 -13.13
C ASN A 225 0.49 19.21 -13.03
N GLY A 226 -0.85 19.24 -13.03
CA GLY A 226 -1.64 20.45 -12.82
C GLY A 226 -1.98 20.75 -11.34
N SER A 227 -1.55 19.90 -10.41
CA SER A 227 -1.80 20.05 -8.98
C SER A 227 -0.71 20.89 -8.29
N GLN A 228 -0.81 21.05 -6.97
CA GLN A 228 0.26 21.64 -6.14
C GLN A 228 1.39 20.66 -5.81
N GLY A 229 1.21 19.36 -6.08
CA GLY A 229 2.15 18.30 -5.75
C GLY A 229 3.56 18.48 -6.32
N PRO A 230 3.75 18.85 -7.60
CA PRO A 230 5.09 19.07 -8.16
C PRO A 230 5.95 20.09 -7.38
N GLY A 231 5.33 21.09 -6.75
CA GLY A 231 6.04 22.06 -5.90
C GLY A 231 6.58 21.46 -4.59
N LYS A 232 6.12 20.26 -4.24
CA LYS A 232 6.43 19.53 -3.02
C LYS A 232 7.23 18.23 -3.28
N GLU A 233 7.77 18.06 -4.49
CA GLU A 233 8.67 16.95 -4.81
C GLU A 233 10.02 17.06 -4.06
N PRO A 234 10.61 15.92 -3.63
CA PRO A 234 10.19 14.53 -3.89
C PRO A 234 9.25 13.92 -2.82
N TYR A 235 8.74 14.70 -1.86
CA TYR A 235 7.99 14.18 -0.71
C TYR A 235 6.48 14.08 -0.94
N THR A 236 6.04 14.03 -2.19
CA THR A 236 4.62 13.95 -2.54
C THR A 236 4.24 12.54 -2.98
N VAL A 237 3.16 12.00 -2.41
CA VAL A 237 2.50 10.76 -2.86
C VAL A 237 1.15 11.11 -3.48
N VAL A 238 0.80 10.42 -4.56
CA VAL A 238 -0.49 10.57 -5.26
C VAL A 238 -1.37 9.37 -4.96
N VAL A 239 -2.62 9.63 -4.60
CA VAL A 239 -3.68 8.63 -4.48
C VAL A 239 -4.60 8.74 -5.70
N GLY A 240 -4.48 7.80 -6.64
CA GLY A 240 -5.39 7.71 -7.77
C GLY A 240 -6.60 6.86 -7.42
N TYR A 241 -7.81 7.37 -7.63
CA TYR A 241 -9.04 6.61 -7.40
C TYR A 241 -9.54 5.99 -8.70
N THR A 242 -9.98 4.73 -8.63
CA THR A 242 -10.62 4.01 -9.75
C THR A 242 -11.97 3.43 -9.33
N ASP A 243 -12.82 3.08 -10.29
CA ASP A 243 -14.01 2.25 -10.02
C ASP A 243 -13.54 0.86 -9.54
N HIS A 244 -12.94 0.08 -10.44
CA HIS A 244 -12.46 -1.28 -10.15
C HIS A 244 -10.98 -1.47 -10.48
N LEU A 245 -10.37 -2.47 -9.83
CA LEU A 245 -9.06 -3.04 -10.14
C LEU A 245 -9.23 -4.56 -10.28
N ALA A 246 -9.81 -4.97 -11.41
CA ALA A 246 -10.17 -6.34 -11.71
C ALA A 246 -9.44 -6.87 -12.95
N VAL A 247 -9.00 -8.12 -12.88
CA VAL A 247 -8.39 -8.83 -14.01
C VAL A 247 -9.40 -9.85 -14.53
N ARG A 248 -9.58 -9.87 -15.85
CA ARG A 248 -10.46 -10.79 -16.58
C ARG A 248 -9.66 -11.97 -17.10
N ASP A 249 -10.21 -13.18 -16.95
CA ASP A 249 -9.84 -14.34 -17.76
C ASP A 249 -10.84 -14.42 -18.92
N ASP A 250 -10.32 -14.47 -20.14
CA ASP A 250 -11.12 -14.52 -21.37
C ASP A 250 -11.45 -15.98 -21.74
N ALA A 251 -12.71 -16.22 -22.10
CA ALA A 251 -13.17 -17.45 -22.72
C ALA A 251 -12.84 -18.76 -21.96
N ASP A 252 -13.04 -18.76 -20.63
CA ASP A 252 -13.02 -19.98 -19.82
C ASP A 252 -14.10 -20.96 -20.30
N GLN A 253 -13.75 -22.24 -20.44
CA GLN A 253 -14.65 -23.28 -20.91
C GLN A 253 -15.06 -24.25 -19.80
N PHE A 254 -16.37 -24.53 -19.75
CA PHE A 254 -17.01 -25.48 -18.85
C PHE A 254 -17.73 -26.53 -19.70
N VAL A 255 -17.31 -27.79 -19.57
CA VAL A 255 -17.79 -28.91 -20.39
C VAL A 255 -18.51 -29.92 -19.51
N GLU A 256 -19.80 -30.12 -19.78
CA GLU A 256 -20.70 -30.95 -18.97
C GLU A 256 -21.27 -32.07 -19.85
N PRO A 257 -20.77 -33.31 -19.72
CA PRO A 257 -21.29 -34.45 -20.46
C PRO A 257 -22.58 -35.00 -19.84
N GLY A 258 -23.39 -35.71 -20.63
CA GLY A 258 -24.57 -36.42 -20.14
C GLY A 258 -25.76 -35.51 -19.79
N VAL A 259 -25.79 -34.29 -20.35
CA VAL A 259 -26.84 -33.31 -20.11
C VAL A 259 -28.07 -33.67 -20.94
N ALA A 260 -29.25 -33.68 -20.31
CA ALA A 260 -30.52 -33.89 -20.99
C ALA A 260 -31.07 -32.57 -21.55
N ALA A 261 -31.52 -32.60 -22.81
CA ALA A 261 -32.18 -31.50 -23.50
C ALA A 261 -33.53 -31.98 -24.07
N GLY A 262 -34.47 -31.07 -24.34
CA GLY A 262 -35.79 -31.43 -24.89
C GLY A 262 -36.96 -30.68 -24.24
N PRO A 263 -38.13 -30.64 -24.90
CA PRO A 263 -39.32 -30.04 -24.30
C PRO A 263 -39.63 -30.63 -22.92
N GLY A 264 -39.79 -29.76 -21.92
CA GLY A 264 -40.10 -30.16 -20.54
C GLY A 264 -38.89 -30.57 -19.69
N THR A 265 -37.66 -30.53 -20.20
CA THR A 265 -36.47 -30.69 -19.36
C THR A 265 -36.32 -29.51 -18.40
N ALA A 266 -35.92 -29.80 -17.16
CA ALA A 266 -35.51 -28.76 -16.23
C ALA A 266 -34.27 -28.04 -16.77
N LYS A 267 -34.10 -26.78 -16.36
CA LYS A 267 -32.90 -26.01 -16.70
C LYS A 267 -31.67 -26.64 -16.07
N PHE A 268 -30.56 -26.62 -16.79
CA PHE A 268 -29.29 -27.17 -16.31
C PHE A 268 -28.43 -26.06 -15.71
N THR A 269 -27.79 -26.31 -14.57
CA THR A 269 -26.95 -25.31 -13.90
C THR A 269 -25.49 -25.70 -13.99
N VAL A 270 -24.69 -24.84 -14.62
CA VAL A 270 -23.22 -24.94 -14.62
C VAL A 270 -22.70 -24.10 -13.46
N GLN A 271 -21.93 -24.72 -12.55
CA GLN A 271 -21.21 -23.99 -11.50
C GLN A 271 -19.90 -23.46 -12.07
N ILE A 272 -19.58 -22.20 -11.77
CA ILE A 272 -18.38 -21.53 -12.28
C ILE A 272 -17.29 -21.67 -11.22
N THR A 273 -16.42 -22.65 -11.40
CA THR A 273 -15.31 -22.94 -10.49
C THR A 273 -13.96 -22.97 -11.22
N ASP A 274 -12.87 -22.80 -10.48
CA ASP A 274 -11.53 -23.07 -11.00
C ASP A 274 -11.25 -24.58 -11.07
N GLY A 275 -10.10 -24.97 -11.63
CA GLY A 275 -9.68 -26.38 -11.72
C GLY A 275 -9.45 -27.07 -10.37
N SER A 276 -9.48 -26.34 -9.26
CA SER A 276 -9.40 -26.87 -7.89
C SER A 276 -10.77 -26.91 -7.19
N GLY A 277 -11.84 -26.51 -7.88
CA GLY A 277 -13.20 -26.47 -7.33
C GLY A 277 -13.51 -25.23 -6.49
N ASN A 278 -12.66 -24.21 -6.46
CA ASN A 278 -12.97 -22.94 -5.80
C ASN A 278 -13.92 -22.11 -6.67
N ASP A 279 -14.77 -21.31 -6.05
CA ASP A 279 -15.66 -20.41 -6.79
C ASP A 279 -14.87 -19.42 -7.66
N LYS A 280 -15.30 -19.31 -8.93
CA LYS A 280 -15.00 -18.18 -9.82
C LYS A 280 -16.27 -17.37 -10.04
N PHE A 281 -16.10 -16.12 -10.45
CA PHE A 281 -17.22 -15.22 -10.71
C PHE A 281 -17.20 -14.74 -12.15
N LEU A 282 -18.37 -14.54 -12.74
CA LEU A 282 -18.53 -14.05 -14.11
C LEU A 282 -18.11 -12.57 -14.23
N TRP A 283 -17.57 -12.19 -15.39
CA TRP A 283 -17.26 -10.79 -15.71
C TRP A 283 -18.54 -10.00 -16.02
N ASN A 284 -19.28 -9.62 -14.98
CA ASN A 284 -20.60 -9.01 -15.09
C ASN A 284 -20.56 -7.56 -14.58
N ASN A 285 -21.06 -6.58 -15.35
CA ASN A 285 -21.21 -5.18 -14.90
C ASN A 285 -19.92 -4.53 -14.32
N ILE A 286 -18.74 -4.88 -14.82
CA ILE A 286 -17.46 -4.25 -14.40
C ILE A 286 -17.07 -3.13 -15.37
N VAL A 287 -17.20 -3.36 -16.67
CA VAL A 287 -16.92 -2.40 -17.76
C VAL A 287 -18.14 -2.34 -18.69
N THR A 288 -18.58 -1.14 -19.02
CA THR A 288 -19.69 -0.86 -19.92
C THR A 288 -19.40 -1.42 -21.30
N GLY A 289 -20.35 -2.22 -21.81
CA GLY A 289 -20.24 -2.87 -23.13
C GLY A 289 -19.46 -4.18 -23.12
N GLU A 290 -18.86 -4.57 -21.99
CA GLU A 290 -18.31 -5.91 -21.78
C GLU A 290 -19.32 -6.82 -21.09
N ASP A 291 -19.16 -8.13 -21.29
CA ASP A 291 -20.11 -9.13 -20.83
C ASP A 291 -19.41 -10.44 -20.48
N TRP A 292 -20.07 -11.24 -19.65
CA TRP A 292 -19.56 -12.53 -19.23
C TRP A 292 -19.83 -13.63 -20.26
N TYR A 293 -20.89 -13.52 -21.06
CA TYR A 293 -21.26 -14.58 -22.00
C TYR A 293 -20.38 -14.51 -23.26
N VAL A 294 -19.77 -15.64 -23.64
CA VAL A 294 -19.03 -15.76 -24.91
C VAL A 294 -19.79 -16.68 -25.87
N SER A 295 -20.06 -17.92 -25.46
CA SER A 295 -20.85 -18.88 -26.26
C SER A 295 -21.39 -20.02 -25.40
N CYS A 296 -22.45 -20.68 -25.85
CA CYS A 296 -22.92 -21.93 -25.26
C CYS A 296 -23.38 -22.89 -26.36
N THR A 297 -22.93 -24.14 -26.33
CA THR A 297 -23.27 -25.14 -27.34
C THR A 297 -23.68 -26.46 -26.72
N PHE A 298 -24.59 -27.18 -27.38
CA PHE A 298 -25.00 -28.53 -27.02
C PHE A 298 -24.74 -29.48 -28.19
N LEU A 299 -23.92 -30.49 -27.97
CA LEU A 299 -23.65 -31.56 -28.93
C LEU A 299 -24.39 -32.82 -28.49
N PRO A 300 -25.48 -33.23 -29.18
CA PRO A 300 -26.18 -34.45 -28.85
C PRO A 300 -25.27 -35.67 -29.02
N ASP A 301 -25.43 -36.66 -28.15
CA ASP A 301 -24.76 -37.94 -28.27
C ASP A 301 -25.19 -38.63 -29.58
N PRO A 302 -24.29 -39.37 -30.23
CA PRO A 302 -24.66 -40.15 -31.39
C PRO A 302 -25.77 -41.15 -31.02
N PRO A 303 -26.74 -41.40 -31.91
CA PRO A 303 -27.78 -42.40 -31.64
C PRO A 303 -27.12 -43.76 -31.35
N PRO A 304 -27.68 -44.56 -30.43
CA PRO A 304 -27.15 -45.88 -30.16
C PRO A 304 -27.09 -46.69 -31.46
N PRO A 305 -26.06 -47.53 -31.64
CA PRO A 305 -25.97 -48.35 -32.84
C PRO A 305 -27.24 -49.20 -32.95
N PRO A 306 -27.76 -49.41 -34.18
CA PRO A 306 -28.93 -50.26 -34.37
C PRO A 306 -28.67 -51.62 -33.72
N PRO A 307 -29.70 -52.23 -33.08
CA PRO A 307 -29.54 -53.54 -32.46
C PRO A 307 -28.95 -54.50 -33.50
N ALA A 308 -27.92 -55.25 -33.09
CA ALA A 308 -27.32 -56.25 -33.95
C ALA A 308 -28.44 -57.14 -34.51
N PRO A 309 -28.44 -57.44 -35.82
CA PRO A 309 -29.47 -58.29 -36.40
C PRO A 309 -29.53 -59.58 -35.59
N VAL A 310 -30.71 -59.86 -35.02
CA VAL A 310 -30.96 -61.09 -34.28
C VAL A 310 -30.65 -62.22 -35.25
N ALA A 311 -29.59 -62.98 -34.97
CA ALA A 311 -29.25 -64.13 -35.80
C ALA A 311 -30.51 -64.99 -35.90
N PRO A 312 -30.99 -65.31 -37.12
CA PRO A 312 -32.16 -66.15 -37.26
C PRO A 312 -31.89 -67.44 -36.48
N HIS A 313 -32.81 -67.81 -35.59
CA HIS A 313 -32.77 -69.06 -34.87
C HIS A 313 -32.45 -70.17 -35.87
N SER A 314 -31.26 -70.75 -35.74
CA SER A 314 -30.81 -71.90 -36.51
C SER A 314 -31.58 -73.13 -36.03
N GLY A 315 -32.87 -73.18 -36.35
CA GLY A 315 -33.57 -74.43 -36.55
C GLY A 315 -33.45 -74.77 -38.03
N ILE A 316 -32.66 -75.79 -38.36
CA ILE A 316 -32.94 -76.78 -39.41
C ILE A 316 -31.93 -77.92 -39.25
N THR A 317 -32.46 -79.06 -38.81
CA THR A 317 -31.99 -80.38 -39.20
C THR A 317 -32.08 -80.55 -40.72
N GLY A 318 -30.97 -80.88 -41.37
CA GLY A 318 -30.97 -81.79 -42.51
C GLY A 318 -30.93 -81.21 -43.93
N PHE A 319 -29.81 -81.53 -44.59
CA PHE A 319 -29.70 -81.98 -45.99
C PHE A 319 -29.77 -80.98 -47.19
N LEU A 320 -28.57 -80.82 -47.77
CA LEU A 320 -28.18 -81.03 -49.19
C LEU A 320 -28.26 -79.89 -50.24
N LEU A 321 -27.03 -79.51 -50.66
CA LEU A 321 -26.52 -79.05 -51.96
C LEU A 321 -27.30 -78.04 -52.84
N GLY A 322 -26.59 -76.95 -53.15
CA GLY A 322 -26.79 -76.16 -54.38
C GLY A 322 -25.90 -74.92 -54.43
N LEU A 323 -24.71 -75.03 -55.02
CA LEU A 323 -23.89 -73.87 -55.42
C LEU A 323 -24.66 -73.01 -56.44
N ILE A 324 -24.91 -71.72 -56.17
CA ILE A 324 -24.79 -70.58 -57.10
C ILE A 324 -24.68 -69.28 -56.27
N GLY A 325 -23.76 -68.40 -56.63
CA GLY A 325 -24.05 -66.96 -56.57
C GLY A 325 -23.34 -66.15 -55.50
N MET A 326 -22.34 -65.40 -55.96
CA MET A 326 -21.84 -64.13 -55.43
C MET A 326 -22.82 -63.41 -54.50
N ASN A 327 -22.43 -63.17 -53.25
CA ASN A 327 -22.93 -62.05 -52.48
C ASN A 327 -21.72 -61.30 -51.94
N ASN A 328 -21.30 -60.26 -52.67
CA ASN A 328 -20.63 -59.16 -51.99
C ASN A 328 -21.55 -58.74 -50.84
N PRO A 329 -21.05 -58.57 -49.60
CA PRO A 329 -21.88 -58.03 -48.54
C PRO A 329 -22.49 -56.73 -49.06
N PRO A 330 -23.81 -56.51 -48.87
CA PRO A 330 -24.43 -55.26 -49.27
C PRO A 330 -23.58 -54.11 -48.71
N PRO A 331 -23.32 -53.04 -49.50
CA PRO A 331 -22.53 -51.92 -49.02
C PRO A 331 -23.10 -51.47 -47.68
N ALA A 332 -22.23 -51.35 -46.68
CA ALA A 332 -22.64 -50.91 -45.36
C ALA A 332 -23.50 -49.66 -45.52
N PRO A 333 -24.66 -49.56 -44.84
CA PRO A 333 -25.46 -48.37 -44.91
C PRO A 333 -24.58 -47.16 -44.57
N PRO A 334 -24.75 -46.02 -45.28
CA PRO A 334 -23.95 -44.84 -45.00
C PRO A 334 -24.05 -44.50 -43.52
N ALA A 335 -22.90 -44.24 -42.89
CA ALA A 335 -22.87 -43.86 -41.49
C ALA A 335 -23.85 -42.71 -41.24
N PRO A 336 -24.63 -42.74 -40.15
CA PRO A 336 -25.49 -41.62 -39.82
C PRO A 336 -24.64 -40.33 -39.76
N PRO A 337 -25.20 -39.19 -40.19
CA PRO A 337 -24.48 -37.92 -40.15
C PRO A 337 -24.00 -37.67 -38.71
N ALA A 338 -22.77 -37.17 -38.58
CA ALA A 338 -22.21 -36.84 -37.28
C ALA A 338 -23.13 -35.83 -36.57
N PRO A 339 -23.36 -35.98 -35.24
CA PRO A 339 -24.13 -34.99 -34.50
C PRO A 339 -23.49 -33.61 -34.66
N VAL A 340 -24.34 -32.60 -34.88
CA VAL A 340 -23.92 -31.21 -35.07
C VAL A 340 -24.20 -30.45 -33.78
N ALA A 341 -23.22 -29.69 -33.31
CA ALA A 341 -23.40 -28.83 -32.15
C ALA A 341 -24.44 -27.74 -32.44
N VAL A 342 -25.40 -27.57 -31.54
CA VAL A 342 -26.42 -26.54 -31.60
C VAL A 342 -25.99 -25.37 -30.70
N ASN A 343 -26.07 -24.15 -31.21
CA ASN A 343 -25.80 -22.95 -30.43
C ASN A 343 -27.01 -22.63 -29.53
N ILE A 344 -26.74 -22.36 -28.25
CA ILE A 344 -27.74 -21.93 -27.27
C ILE A 344 -27.58 -20.42 -27.09
N PRO A 345 -28.60 -19.61 -27.43
CA PRO A 345 -28.49 -18.16 -27.40
C PRO A 345 -28.34 -17.65 -25.95
N LYS A 346 -27.66 -16.50 -25.77
CA LYS A 346 -27.48 -15.86 -24.46
C LYS A 346 -28.79 -15.70 -23.67
N ALA A 347 -29.91 -15.44 -24.36
CA ALA A 347 -31.21 -15.27 -23.71
C ALA A 347 -31.65 -16.51 -22.90
N ASP A 348 -31.15 -17.68 -23.27
CA ASP A 348 -31.40 -18.96 -22.59
C ASP A 348 -30.34 -19.28 -21.53
N CYS A 349 -29.33 -18.41 -21.34
CA CYS A 349 -28.26 -18.54 -20.35
C CYS A 349 -28.36 -17.43 -19.31
N VAL A 350 -28.84 -17.75 -18.11
CA VAL A 350 -29.07 -16.78 -17.04
C VAL A 350 -28.04 -16.99 -15.93
N GLY A 351 -27.14 -16.01 -15.77
CA GLY A 351 -26.22 -15.99 -14.64
C GLY A 351 -26.97 -15.90 -13.30
N LYS A 352 -26.48 -16.62 -12.30
CA LYS A 352 -27.08 -16.69 -10.96
C LYS A 352 -26.10 -16.17 -9.92
N PRO A 353 -26.54 -15.24 -9.05
CA PRO A 353 -25.70 -14.73 -7.98
C PRO A 353 -25.45 -15.81 -6.95
N LYS A 354 -24.23 -15.83 -6.42
CA LYS A 354 -23.89 -16.67 -5.26
C LYS A 354 -24.69 -16.27 -4.03
N TRP A 355 -24.91 -14.96 -3.87
CA TRP A 355 -25.58 -14.37 -2.70
C TRP A 355 -26.62 -13.35 -3.12
N ALA A 356 -27.81 -13.39 -2.53
CA ALA A 356 -28.89 -12.45 -2.84
C ALA A 356 -28.53 -10.97 -2.54
N VAL A 357 -27.65 -10.75 -1.55
CA VAL A 357 -27.15 -9.41 -1.19
C VAL A 357 -26.15 -8.85 -2.21
N LEU A 358 -25.64 -9.69 -3.11
CA LEU A 358 -24.68 -9.33 -4.15
C LEU A 358 -25.17 -9.86 -5.51
N PRO A 359 -26.17 -9.20 -6.12
CA PRO A 359 -26.81 -9.69 -7.34
C PRO A 359 -25.85 -9.78 -8.53
N ASP A 360 -24.77 -8.99 -8.53
CA ASP A 360 -23.77 -9.00 -9.61
C ASP A 360 -22.63 -10.01 -9.41
N ALA A 361 -22.51 -10.62 -8.23
CA ALA A 361 -21.52 -11.66 -7.94
C ALA A 361 -22.01 -13.03 -8.43
N LEU A 362 -22.09 -13.18 -9.75
CA LEU A 362 -22.60 -14.38 -10.43
C LEU A 362 -21.55 -15.51 -10.40
N ASN A 363 -21.88 -16.67 -9.84
CA ASN A 363 -20.98 -17.84 -9.76
C ASN A 363 -21.57 -19.11 -10.41
N ALA A 364 -22.73 -19.00 -11.06
CA ALA A 364 -23.37 -20.10 -11.77
C ALA A 364 -24.13 -19.58 -12.99
N VAL A 365 -24.39 -20.45 -13.96
CA VAL A 365 -25.24 -20.16 -15.12
C VAL A 365 -26.32 -21.22 -15.23
N GLU A 366 -27.58 -20.78 -15.21
CA GLU A 366 -28.74 -21.62 -15.47
C GLU A 366 -29.08 -21.55 -16.96
N ILE A 367 -29.14 -22.71 -17.61
CA ILE A 367 -29.26 -22.84 -19.06
C ILE A 367 -30.57 -23.54 -19.40
N ASP A 368 -31.39 -22.90 -20.21
CA ASP A 368 -32.63 -23.46 -20.74
C ASP A 368 -32.37 -24.27 -22.01
N LEU A 369 -32.59 -25.58 -21.92
CA LEU A 369 -32.42 -26.53 -23.03
C LEU A 369 -33.76 -27.03 -23.58
N SER A 370 -34.88 -26.46 -23.12
CA SER A 370 -36.22 -26.94 -23.45
C SER A 370 -36.63 -26.67 -24.90
N GLY A 371 -35.97 -25.71 -25.55
CA GLY A 371 -36.16 -25.40 -26.98
C GLY A 371 -35.45 -26.36 -27.93
N LEU A 372 -34.58 -27.26 -27.43
CA LEU A 372 -33.84 -28.22 -28.25
C LEU A 372 -34.63 -29.52 -28.48
N PRO A 373 -34.28 -30.33 -29.50
CA PRO A 373 -34.80 -31.69 -29.62
C PRO A 373 -34.44 -32.56 -28.40
N ALA A 374 -35.31 -33.52 -28.08
CA ALA A 374 -35.07 -34.45 -26.98
C ALA A 374 -33.81 -35.29 -27.23
N ALA A 375 -32.78 -35.11 -26.41
CA ALA A 375 -31.50 -35.81 -26.52
C ALA A 375 -30.72 -35.77 -25.20
N THR A 376 -29.75 -36.67 -25.06
CA THR A 376 -28.63 -36.53 -24.10
C THR A 376 -27.40 -36.11 -24.88
N GLY A 377 -26.54 -35.27 -24.30
CA GLY A 377 -25.37 -34.77 -25.01
C GLY A 377 -24.37 -34.06 -24.11
N THR A 378 -23.38 -33.43 -24.74
CA THR A 378 -22.36 -32.62 -24.08
C THR A 378 -22.68 -31.15 -24.23
N LEU A 379 -22.80 -30.44 -23.11
CA LEU A 379 -22.93 -29.00 -23.04
C LEU A 379 -21.54 -28.37 -22.92
N THR A 380 -21.25 -27.33 -23.68
CA THR A 380 -20.03 -26.53 -23.55
C THR A 380 -20.40 -25.07 -23.41
N LEU A 381 -20.15 -24.50 -22.23
CA LEU A 381 -20.32 -23.10 -21.91
C LEU A 381 -18.95 -22.41 -21.94
N THR A 382 -18.87 -21.27 -22.62
CA THR A 382 -17.68 -20.41 -22.65
C THR A 382 -18.03 -19.04 -22.10
N VAL A 383 -17.28 -18.57 -21.11
CA VAL A 383 -17.55 -17.32 -20.40
C VAL A 383 -16.27 -16.55 -20.08
N ASN A 384 -16.39 -15.24 -19.92
CA ASN A 384 -15.36 -14.42 -19.31
C ASN A 384 -15.57 -14.40 -17.79
N THR A 385 -14.50 -14.59 -17.04
CA THR A 385 -14.55 -14.62 -15.57
C THR A 385 -13.62 -13.60 -14.95
N VAL A 386 -13.85 -13.30 -13.67
CA VAL A 386 -12.95 -12.51 -12.83
C VAL A 386 -11.84 -13.43 -12.34
N ASN A 387 -10.61 -13.16 -12.77
CA ASN A 387 -9.41 -13.81 -12.26
C ASN A 387 -9.11 -13.37 -10.83
N ARG A 388 -9.12 -12.05 -10.61
CA ARG A 388 -8.91 -11.42 -9.32
C ARG A 388 -9.48 -10.01 -9.31
N MET A 389 -9.86 -9.55 -8.13
CA MET A 389 -10.19 -8.15 -7.87
C MET A 389 -9.44 -7.68 -6.62
N ARG A 390 -8.94 -6.45 -6.65
CA ARG A 390 -8.17 -5.84 -5.57
C ARG A 390 -8.85 -4.56 -5.10
N ALA A 391 -8.62 -4.19 -3.85
CA ALA A 391 -9.10 -2.93 -3.31
C ALA A 391 -8.11 -1.78 -3.55
N GLY A 392 -6.83 -2.08 -3.72
CA GLY A 392 -5.78 -1.10 -4.01
C GLY A 392 -4.52 -1.72 -4.61
N LEU A 393 -3.59 -0.84 -4.97
CA LEU A 393 -2.26 -1.22 -5.44
C LEU A 393 -1.24 -0.08 -5.27
N SER A 394 -0.11 -0.41 -4.67
CA SER A 394 1.08 0.44 -4.62
C SER A 394 1.96 0.22 -5.86
N PHE A 395 2.04 1.19 -6.77
CA PHE A 395 2.85 1.05 -7.99
C PHE A 395 4.35 1.15 -7.69
N GLY A 396 5.16 0.24 -8.22
CA GLY A 396 6.63 0.32 -8.08
C GLY A 396 7.24 1.49 -8.85
N GLY A 397 8.41 1.98 -8.41
CA GLY A 397 9.21 2.94 -9.18
C GLY A 397 8.89 4.43 -8.99
N GLY A 398 7.92 4.79 -8.13
CA GLY A 398 7.74 6.18 -7.70
C GLY A 398 6.53 6.39 -6.80
N ASN A 399 5.81 7.48 -6.99
CA ASN A 399 4.96 8.07 -5.95
C ASN A 399 3.44 7.83 -6.04
N LEU A 400 2.97 6.81 -6.77
CA LEU A 400 1.53 6.55 -6.97
C LEU A 400 1.05 5.32 -6.19
N ILE A 401 -0.10 5.48 -5.54
CA ILE A 401 -0.95 4.38 -5.10
C ILE A 401 -2.32 4.47 -5.78
N CYS A 402 -2.96 3.32 -6.00
CA CYS A 402 -4.33 3.22 -6.49
C CYS A 402 -5.25 2.72 -5.40
N VAL A 403 -6.45 3.29 -5.32
CA VAL A 403 -7.52 2.91 -4.41
C VAL A 403 -8.81 2.75 -5.22
N CYS A 404 -9.50 1.64 -5.02
CA CYS A 404 -10.77 1.38 -5.67
C CYS A 404 -11.91 1.96 -4.83
N THR A 405 -12.88 2.55 -5.50
CA THR A 405 -14.16 2.94 -4.89
C THR A 405 -15.19 1.83 -4.97
N LYS A 406 -14.93 0.78 -5.76
CA LYS A 406 -15.71 -0.44 -5.79
C LYS A 406 -14.80 -1.68 -5.78
N ALA A 407 -15.16 -2.65 -4.96
CA ALA A 407 -14.53 -3.96 -4.94
C ALA A 407 -15.59 -5.03 -4.74
N TRP A 408 -15.45 -6.16 -5.45
CA TRP A 408 -16.40 -7.26 -5.48
C TRP A 408 -17.86 -6.80 -5.68
N TRP A 409 -18.07 -5.89 -6.65
CA TRP A 409 -19.36 -5.26 -7.00
C TRP A 409 -20.01 -4.42 -5.90
N GLN A 410 -19.29 -4.14 -4.82
CA GLN A 410 -19.76 -3.27 -3.75
C GLN A 410 -19.03 -1.94 -3.82
N VAL A 411 -19.75 -0.86 -3.52
CA VAL A 411 -19.11 0.41 -3.20
C VAL A 411 -18.30 0.23 -1.92
N SER A 412 -17.01 0.49 -2.00
CA SER A 412 -16.10 0.43 -0.86
C SER A 412 -16.43 1.57 0.09
N SER A 413 -16.59 1.26 1.38
CA SER A 413 -16.86 2.28 2.37
C SER A 413 -15.67 3.25 2.54
N GLU A 414 -15.91 4.44 3.10
CA GLU A 414 -14.81 5.36 3.44
C GLU A 414 -13.78 4.71 4.39
N ALA A 415 -14.25 3.86 5.31
CA ALA A 415 -13.38 3.12 6.22
C ALA A 415 -12.49 2.12 5.47
N ASP A 416 -13.05 1.38 4.51
CA ASP A 416 -12.28 0.43 3.70
C ASP A 416 -11.27 1.16 2.81
N GLN A 417 -11.66 2.27 2.19
CA GLN A 417 -10.76 3.08 1.38
C GLN A 417 -9.60 3.65 2.22
N ASN A 418 -9.88 4.13 3.44
CA ASN A 418 -8.81 4.57 4.36
C ASN A 418 -7.90 3.42 4.78
N GLN A 419 -8.46 2.24 5.09
CA GLN A 419 -7.66 1.04 5.35
C GLN A 419 -6.71 0.74 4.18
N VAL A 420 -7.23 0.74 2.95
CA VAL A 420 -6.44 0.50 1.74
C VAL A 420 -5.37 1.58 1.56
N MET A 421 -5.72 2.86 1.71
CA MET A 421 -4.73 3.94 1.62
C MET A 421 -3.59 3.78 2.63
N ILE A 422 -3.91 3.40 3.88
CA ILE A 422 -2.90 3.19 4.91
C ILE A 422 -1.97 2.04 4.52
N HIS A 423 -2.54 0.94 4.04
CA HIS A 423 -1.81 -0.23 3.55
C HIS A 423 -0.89 0.11 2.35
N GLU A 424 -1.44 0.72 1.31
CA GLU A 424 -0.68 1.00 0.08
C GLU A 424 0.37 2.10 0.26
N LEU A 425 0.09 3.11 1.09
CA LEU A 425 1.08 4.09 1.54
C LEU A 425 2.15 3.41 2.42
N GLY A 426 1.79 2.37 3.16
CA GLY A 426 2.71 1.56 3.95
C GLY A 426 3.78 0.95 3.05
N HIS A 427 3.37 0.35 1.93
CA HIS A 427 4.32 -0.10 0.91
C HIS A 427 5.15 1.05 0.30
N LYS A 428 4.58 2.26 0.12
CA LYS A 428 5.33 3.41 -0.41
C LYS A 428 6.41 3.90 0.52
N ILE A 429 6.18 3.90 1.83
CA ILE A 429 7.23 4.21 2.82
C ILE A 429 8.14 3.01 3.10
N TYR A 430 8.07 1.95 2.27
CA TYR A 430 8.84 0.70 2.37
C TYR A 430 8.61 -0.06 3.68
N MET A 431 7.40 0.06 4.24
CA MET A 431 6.98 -0.67 5.43
C MET A 431 6.48 -2.09 5.10
N VAL A 432 6.61 -2.92 6.12
CA VAL A 432 6.85 -4.37 6.19
C VAL A 432 8.24 -4.72 5.71
N VAL A 433 9.20 -4.25 6.49
CA VAL A 433 10.63 -4.41 6.27
C VAL A 433 11.05 -5.87 6.40
N ASP A 434 11.94 -6.28 5.51
CA ASP A 434 12.56 -7.62 5.49
C ASP A 434 13.98 -7.60 6.09
N GLY A 435 14.43 -6.44 6.58
CA GLY A 435 15.77 -6.27 7.16
C GLY A 435 16.88 -5.99 6.15
N SER A 436 16.55 -5.82 4.86
CA SER A 436 17.54 -5.65 3.79
C SER A 436 17.78 -4.19 3.39
N GLY A 437 18.84 -3.95 2.59
CA GLY A 437 19.13 -2.63 2.03
C GLY A 437 19.33 -1.55 3.10
N LYS A 438 18.67 -0.39 2.94
CA LYS A 438 18.68 0.71 3.92
C LYS A 438 17.56 0.59 4.98
N GLN A 439 16.87 -0.55 5.06
CA GLN A 439 15.70 -0.70 5.94
C GLN A 439 16.09 -1.02 7.40
N PRO A 440 15.20 -0.69 8.35
CA PRO A 440 15.18 -1.27 9.70
C PRO A 440 15.21 -2.81 9.67
N ASP A 441 15.52 -3.42 10.80
CA ASP A 441 15.51 -4.88 10.94
C ASP A 441 14.12 -5.46 10.66
N ALA A 442 14.10 -6.71 10.16
CA ALA A 442 12.88 -7.35 9.71
C ALA A 442 11.78 -7.36 10.79
N VAL A 443 10.54 -7.11 10.38
CA VAL A 443 9.40 -7.28 11.28
C VAL A 443 9.22 -8.77 11.58
N ALA A 444 9.13 -9.13 12.85
CA ALA A 444 9.04 -10.53 13.28
C ALA A 444 7.86 -11.30 12.67
N THR A 445 6.79 -10.61 12.30
CA THR A 445 5.58 -11.17 11.67
C THR A 445 5.48 -10.89 10.18
N GLN A 446 6.61 -10.63 9.52
CA GLN A 446 6.68 -10.44 8.08
C GLN A 446 6.44 -11.76 7.33
N TYR A 447 5.80 -11.67 6.16
CA TYR A 447 5.78 -12.71 5.13
C TYR A 447 5.80 -12.09 3.74
N ASP A 448 6.29 -12.83 2.75
CA ASP A 448 6.21 -12.47 1.34
C ASP A 448 5.77 -13.68 0.51
N GLY A 449 4.99 -13.44 -0.54
CA GLY A 449 4.61 -14.46 -1.53
C GLY A 449 3.71 -15.59 -1.00
N LYS A 450 3.01 -15.40 0.12
CA LYS A 450 2.15 -16.44 0.73
C LYS A 450 0.66 -16.19 0.48
N GLY A 451 0.27 -16.17 -0.80
CA GLY A 451 -1.11 -15.92 -1.22
C GLY A 451 -1.45 -14.44 -1.50
N HIS A 452 -0.58 -13.52 -1.08
CA HIS A 452 -0.62 -12.10 -1.43
C HIS A 452 0.70 -11.69 -2.09
N VAL A 453 0.65 -10.71 -2.99
CA VAL A 453 1.82 -10.22 -3.74
C VAL A 453 2.54 -9.17 -2.92
N GLY A 454 3.79 -9.42 -2.54
CA GLY A 454 4.63 -8.50 -1.78
C GLY A 454 4.68 -8.80 -0.28
N SER A 455 5.48 -7.99 0.42
CA SER A 455 5.77 -8.14 1.85
C SER A 455 4.62 -7.64 2.73
N HIS A 456 4.13 -8.47 3.63
CA HIS A 456 2.95 -8.23 4.47
C HIS A 456 3.16 -8.70 5.91
N CYS A 457 2.23 -8.35 6.81
CA CYS A 457 2.26 -8.74 8.22
C CYS A 457 1.16 -9.76 8.54
N TYR A 458 1.51 -10.93 9.08
CA TYR A 458 0.53 -11.97 9.44
C TYR A 458 -0.04 -11.85 10.86
N PHE A 459 0.37 -10.85 11.65
CA PHE A 459 -0.04 -10.74 13.04
C PHE A 459 -1.58 -10.76 13.20
N PRO A 460 -2.16 -11.49 14.18
CA PRO A 460 -1.54 -12.43 15.12
C PRO A 460 -1.64 -13.91 14.68
N LEU A 461 -1.91 -14.19 13.41
CA LEU A 461 -2.40 -15.48 12.89
C LEU A 461 -1.42 -16.66 12.96
N GLY A 462 -0.17 -16.44 13.34
CA GLY A 462 0.90 -17.44 13.23
C GLY A 462 1.34 -17.67 11.78
N VAL A 463 2.38 -18.49 11.59
CA VAL A 463 2.95 -18.78 10.27
C VAL A 463 2.10 -19.81 9.53
N LEU A 464 1.62 -19.45 8.34
CA LEU A 464 0.85 -20.36 7.47
C LEU A 464 1.59 -20.62 6.15
N PRO A 465 1.22 -21.68 5.40
CA PRO A 465 1.69 -21.90 4.02
C PRO A 465 1.15 -20.84 3.06
N SER A 466 -0.10 -20.40 3.26
CA SER A 466 -0.77 -19.35 2.51
C SER A 466 -1.72 -18.58 3.43
N TYR A 467 -1.84 -17.28 3.20
CA TYR A 467 -2.78 -16.37 3.86
C TYR A 467 -3.95 -15.97 2.96
N GLY A 468 -4.03 -16.51 1.75
CA GLY A 468 -5.14 -16.25 0.83
C GLY A 468 -6.48 -16.65 1.45
N GLY A 469 -7.42 -15.69 1.51
CA GLY A 469 -8.75 -15.90 2.09
C GLY A 469 -8.80 -16.03 3.62
N VAL A 470 -7.69 -15.79 4.32
CA VAL A 470 -7.62 -15.90 5.79
C VAL A 470 -8.09 -14.59 6.44
N GLY A 471 -9.04 -14.69 7.37
CA GLY A 471 -9.49 -13.58 8.22
C GLY A 471 -8.81 -13.52 9.59
N GLY A 472 -9.09 -12.47 10.37
CA GLY A 472 -8.66 -12.37 11.77
C GLY A 472 -7.27 -11.76 12.00
N SER A 473 -6.64 -11.19 10.98
CA SER A 473 -5.42 -10.40 11.18
C SER A 473 -5.71 -9.11 11.95
N GLY A 474 -4.75 -8.70 12.78
CA GLY A 474 -4.81 -7.49 13.61
C GLY A 474 -3.88 -6.37 13.13
N CYS A 475 -3.46 -6.40 11.85
CA CYS A 475 -2.59 -5.37 11.27
C CYS A 475 -3.16 -4.88 9.94
N VAL A 476 -3.07 -3.57 9.70
CA VAL A 476 -3.41 -2.95 8.40
C VAL A 476 -2.53 -3.46 7.26
N MET A 477 -1.30 -3.88 7.56
CA MET A 477 -0.36 -4.44 6.58
C MET A 477 -0.59 -5.93 6.25
N PHE A 478 -1.75 -6.49 6.60
CA PHE A 478 -2.15 -7.79 6.07
C PHE A 478 -2.59 -7.65 4.61
N GLY A 479 -2.24 -8.60 3.75
CA GLY A 479 -2.44 -8.50 2.29
C GLY A 479 -3.89 -8.58 1.78
N ALA A 480 -4.87 -8.48 2.67
CA ALA A 480 -6.28 -8.36 2.35
C ALA A 480 -6.97 -7.38 3.30
N THR A 481 -8.04 -6.75 2.84
CA THR A 481 -8.91 -5.93 3.69
C THR A 481 -9.50 -6.77 4.81
N ASN A 482 -9.36 -6.30 6.05
CA ASN A 482 -9.66 -7.05 7.27
C ASN A 482 -10.37 -6.22 8.36
N GLY A 483 -10.78 -4.99 8.04
CA GLY A 483 -11.41 -4.07 8.99
C GLY A 483 -10.44 -3.40 9.97
N VAL A 484 -9.12 -3.55 9.77
CA VAL A 484 -8.07 -2.95 10.61
C VAL A 484 -7.36 -1.83 9.86
N SER A 485 -7.41 -0.63 10.41
CA SER A 485 -6.72 0.56 9.88
C SER A 485 -5.46 0.94 10.68
N ALA A 486 -5.02 0.11 11.63
CA ALA A 486 -3.87 0.39 12.48
C ALA A 486 -2.68 -0.55 12.20
N PHE A 487 -1.46 -0.03 12.31
CA PHE A 487 -0.26 -0.88 12.37
C PHE A 487 -0.26 -1.66 13.70
N CYS A 488 0.10 -2.93 13.66
CA CYS A 488 0.19 -3.74 14.88
C CYS A 488 1.46 -3.42 15.69
N VAL A 489 1.55 -3.98 16.90
CA VAL A 489 2.70 -3.81 17.81
C VAL A 489 4.06 -4.17 17.20
N ASN A 490 4.11 -5.08 16.22
CA ASN A 490 5.34 -5.45 15.54
C ASN A 490 5.70 -4.48 14.40
N CYS A 491 4.70 -3.82 13.81
CA CYS A 491 4.90 -2.89 12.70
C CYS A 491 5.12 -1.44 13.17
N ASP A 492 4.54 -1.04 14.30
CA ASP A 492 4.68 0.32 14.87
C ASP A 492 6.15 0.78 14.98
N PRO A 493 7.09 -0.01 15.56
CA PRO A 493 8.49 0.40 15.63
C PRO A 493 9.13 0.56 14.25
N ALA A 494 8.79 -0.30 13.29
CA ALA A 494 9.34 -0.24 11.95
C ALA A 494 8.88 1.01 11.19
N VAL A 495 7.59 1.38 11.27
CA VAL A 495 7.05 2.63 10.67
C VAL A 495 7.77 3.85 11.26
N LYS A 496 7.97 3.89 12.57
CA LYS A 496 8.73 4.97 13.24
C LYS A 496 10.18 5.06 12.75
N LYS A 497 10.80 3.92 12.48
CA LYS A 497 12.20 3.82 12.05
C LYS A 497 12.44 4.03 10.54
N MET A 498 11.41 4.05 9.69
CA MET A 498 11.61 4.19 8.25
C MET A 498 12.31 5.50 7.87
N ASP A 499 13.36 5.40 7.04
CA ASP A 499 13.96 6.55 6.38
C ASP A 499 13.21 6.85 5.08
N ILE A 500 12.66 8.07 4.98
CA ILE A 500 11.98 8.57 3.78
C ILE A 500 12.65 9.85 3.23
N SER A 501 13.91 10.09 3.60
CA SER A 501 14.64 11.33 3.28
C SER A 501 14.92 11.48 1.78
N ASP A 502 15.04 10.37 1.05
CA ASP A 502 15.20 10.36 -0.40
C ASP A 502 13.86 10.70 -1.13
N GLY A 503 12.72 10.64 -0.43
CA GLY A 503 11.39 10.82 -1.01
C GLY A 503 11.06 9.76 -2.07
N TRP A 504 10.26 10.14 -3.06
CA TRP A 504 9.88 9.29 -4.17
C TRP A 504 10.27 9.92 -5.50
N ALA A 505 10.78 9.10 -6.40
CA ALA A 505 10.84 9.48 -7.80
C ALA A 505 9.43 9.82 -8.28
N ARG A 506 9.33 10.88 -9.08
CA ARG A 506 8.15 11.11 -9.88
C ARG A 506 8.02 9.91 -10.81
N LEU A 507 6.90 9.18 -10.72
CA LEU A 507 6.63 8.13 -11.69
C LEU A 507 6.73 8.70 -13.08
#